data_AF-A0A645A0Q5-F1
#
_entry.id   AF-A0A645A0Q5-F1
#
_cell.length_a   1.000
_cell.length_b   1.000
_cell.length_c   1.000
_cell.angle_alpha   90.00
_cell.angle_beta   90.00
_cell.angle_gamma   90.00
#
_symmetry.space_group_name_H-M   'P 1'
#
loop_
_entity.id
_entity.type
_entity.pdbx_description
1 polymer ?
#
loop_
_entity_poly.entity_id
_entity_poly.type
_entity_poly.pdbx_seq_one_letter_code
_entity_poly.pdbx_strand_id
1 'polypeptide(L)'
;MSDKLNKKKLMFYSYLAMVLCMVGYSLVKDLPMVILVRIIHGIAFAISGTTSMAFATSSIPKNRIAEGISYLGIAMLIGTMIGPQFGASIATLYGIEQIFTVSAILCIICLAIIWFLPYKYVSVSKISKRNRINFSDFFAKELLIYVVLIGLFSFGNGIISYYLVNFGNVRGIENIALFFTVNSIAMLVMKPFVGKLQDAKGIKIILYPAFAIYALGMIILANARSLFLVLISAVFKAMGQGNGTPAIQAEAVKKLGLERNGVAISTCLIGQDIGNAIGPIFASYIVACTNYETMFLLYSAMLVFGIIGYYFYNKKAY
;
A
#
# COMPACT_ATOMS: atom_id res chain seq x y z
N MET A 1 12.06 17.48 -2.26
CA MET A 1 12.10 18.10 -3.61
C MET A 1 10.76 18.77 -3.95
N SER A 2 9.63 18.12 -3.68
CA SER A 2 8.27 18.70 -3.85
C SER A 2 8.08 20.06 -3.14
N ASP A 3 8.68 20.27 -1.98
CA ASP A 3 8.55 21.55 -1.23
C ASP A 3 9.21 22.77 -1.91
N LYS A 4 10.07 22.55 -2.90
CA LYS A 4 10.77 23.62 -3.64
C LYS A 4 10.14 23.93 -4.99
N LEU A 5 9.19 23.11 -5.44
CA LEU A 5 8.64 23.15 -6.79
C LEU A 5 7.13 23.40 -6.74
N ASN A 6 6.58 23.94 -7.84
CA ASN A 6 5.15 24.16 -7.95
C ASN A 6 4.42 22.81 -7.96
N LYS A 7 3.75 22.49 -6.84
CA LYS A 7 3.09 21.19 -6.62
C LYS A 7 2.05 20.89 -7.69
N LYS A 8 1.26 21.89 -8.11
CA LYS A 8 0.26 21.75 -9.18
C LYS A 8 0.92 21.35 -10.51
N LYS A 9 2.02 22.01 -10.89
CA LYS A 9 2.75 21.69 -12.13
C LYS A 9 3.33 20.29 -12.09
N LEU A 10 3.99 19.90 -10.99
CA LEU A 10 4.54 18.55 -10.85
C LEU A 10 3.45 17.49 -10.93
N MET A 11 2.33 17.70 -10.24
CA MET A 11 1.17 16.81 -10.28
C MET A 11 0.64 16.69 -11.71
N PHE A 12 0.45 17.82 -12.41
CA PHE A 12 0.00 17.82 -13.81
C PHE A 12 0.94 17.03 -14.74
N TYR A 13 2.25 17.31 -14.72
CA TYR A 13 3.19 16.59 -15.59
C TYR A 13 3.32 15.11 -15.24
N SER A 14 3.19 14.73 -13.96
CA SER A 14 3.19 13.33 -13.56
C SER A 14 1.98 12.58 -14.09
N TYR A 15 0.77 13.15 -14.01
CA TYR A 15 -0.42 12.55 -14.61
C TYR A 15 -0.38 12.53 -16.14
N LEU A 16 0.23 13.53 -16.78
CA LEU A 16 0.45 13.53 -18.23
C LEU A 16 1.37 12.37 -18.64
N ALA A 17 2.47 12.17 -17.92
CA ALA A 17 3.35 11.03 -18.13
C ALA A 17 2.61 9.69 -17.90
N MET A 18 1.72 9.61 -16.90
CA MET A 18 0.87 8.42 -16.69
C MET A 18 -0.04 8.15 -17.89
N VAL A 19 -0.71 9.17 -18.45
CA VAL A 19 -1.54 9.01 -19.67
C VAL A 19 -0.70 8.45 -20.83
N LEU A 20 0.47 9.03 -21.08
CA LEU A 20 1.37 8.57 -22.14
C LEU A 20 1.82 7.12 -21.91
N CYS A 21 2.06 6.71 -20.65
CA CYS A 21 2.38 5.32 -20.32
C CYS A 21 1.21 4.37 -20.58
N MET A 22 -0.02 4.77 -20.26
CA MET A 22 -1.21 3.96 -20.52
C MET A 22 -1.41 3.71 -22.02
N VAL A 23 -1.26 4.76 -22.84
CA VAL A 23 -1.26 4.62 -24.30
C VAL A 23 -0.05 3.80 -24.77
N GLY A 24 1.10 3.95 -24.13
CA GLY A 24 2.29 3.14 -24.40
C GLY A 24 2.01 1.64 -24.22
N TYR A 25 1.36 1.25 -23.12
CA TYR A 25 1.01 -0.16 -22.88
C TYR A 25 0.07 -0.76 -23.93
N SER A 26 -0.79 0.05 -24.58
CA SER A 26 -1.66 -0.46 -25.64
C SER A 26 -0.96 -0.62 -26.99
N LEU A 27 0.19 0.04 -27.20
CA LEU A 27 0.91 0.04 -28.48
C LEU A 27 2.13 -0.89 -28.47
N VAL A 28 2.75 -1.07 -27.31
CA VAL A 28 3.99 -1.82 -27.17
C VAL A 28 3.73 -3.32 -27.04
N LYS A 29 4.36 -4.12 -27.91
CA LYS A 29 4.29 -5.60 -27.87
C LYS A 29 5.60 -6.26 -27.42
N ASP A 30 6.72 -5.53 -27.46
CA ASP A 30 8.03 -6.06 -27.09
C ASP A 30 8.32 -5.93 -25.60
N LEU A 31 8.77 -7.02 -24.98
CA LEU A 31 9.06 -7.08 -23.54
C LEU A 31 10.02 -5.98 -23.04
N PRO A 32 11.16 -5.67 -23.71
CA PRO A 32 12.06 -4.60 -23.26
C PRO A 32 11.38 -3.22 -23.27
N MET A 33 10.53 -2.95 -24.27
CA MET A 33 9.77 -1.69 -24.32
C MET A 33 8.71 -1.64 -23.23
N VAL A 34 8.03 -2.76 -22.90
CA VAL A 34 7.10 -2.81 -21.77
C VAL A 34 7.81 -2.49 -20.46
N ILE A 35 9.03 -3.00 -20.26
CA ILE A 35 9.86 -2.71 -19.09
C ILE A 35 10.23 -1.22 -19.05
N LEU A 36 10.62 -0.63 -20.17
CA LEU A 36 10.91 0.80 -20.25
C LEU A 36 9.69 1.65 -19.87
N VAL A 37 8.52 1.35 -20.43
CA VAL A 37 7.25 2.02 -20.08
C VAL A 37 6.93 1.82 -18.59
N ARG A 38 7.22 0.64 -18.02
CA ARG A 38 7.06 0.38 -16.56
C ARG A 38 7.94 1.25 -15.69
N ILE A 39 9.20 1.46 -16.07
CA ILE A 39 10.11 2.33 -15.34
C ILE A 39 9.59 3.77 -15.35
N ILE A 40 9.22 4.28 -16.53
CA ILE A 40 8.68 5.64 -16.68
C ILE A 40 7.38 5.80 -15.89
N HIS A 41 6.48 4.82 -15.99
CA HIS A 41 5.23 4.80 -15.25
C HIS A 41 5.46 4.78 -13.74
N GLY A 42 6.41 3.99 -13.24
CA GLY A 42 6.76 3.93 -11.82
C GLY A 42 7.28 5.27 -11.29
N ILE A 43 8.14 5.95 -12.05
CA ILE A 43 8.62 7.31 -11.71
C ILE A 43 7.45 8.29 -11.67
N ALA A 44 6.60 8.28 -12.70
CA ALA A 44 5.42 9.15 -12.77
C ALA A 44 4.45 8.90 -11.60
N PHE A 45 4.19 7.63 -11.26
CA PHE A 45 3.35 7.21 -10.15
C PHE A 45 3.90 7.65 -8.78
N ALA A 46 5.21 7.53 -8.56
CA ALA A 46 5.84 7.98 -7.32
C ALA A 46 5.73 9.51 -7.15
N ILE A 47 5.94 10.27 -8.23
CA ILE A 47 5.78 11.73 -8.22
C ILE A 47 4.32 12.11 -8.01
N SER A 48 3.37 11.44 -8.68
CA SER A 48 1.95 11.77 -8.58
C SER A 48 1.39 11.50 -7.19
N GLY A 49 1.75 10.37 -6.56
CA GLY A 49 1.32 10.04 -5.19
C GLY A 49 1.82 11.04 -4.16
N THR A 50 3.11 11.36 -4.20
CA THR A 50 3.73 12.31 -3.24
C THR A 50 3.23 13.73 -3.43
N THR A 51 3.09 14.20 -4.68
CA THR A 51 2.64 15.56 -4.96
C THR A 51 1.14 15.74 -4.71
N SER A 52 0.30 14.74 -5.01
CA SER A 52 -1.13 14.75 -4.70
C SER A 52 -1.39 14.87 -3.20
N MET A 53 -0.69 14.06 -2.40
CA MET A 53 -0.82 14.11 -0.94
C MET A 53 -0.33 15.46 -0.39
N ALA A 54 0.82 15.96 -0.86
CA ALA A 54 1.39 17.24 -0.43
C ALA A 54 0.57 18.46 -0.89
N PHE A 55 -0.14 18.35 -2.01
CA PHE A 55 -1.06 19.38 -2.51
C PHE A 55 -2.33 19.39 -1.65
N ALA A 56 -2.99 18.24 -1.50
CA ALA A 56 -4.23 18.13 -0.76
C ALA A 56 -4.07 18.55 0.72
N THR A 57 -3.01 18.10 1.38
CA THR A 57 -2.68 18.50 2.75
C THR A 57 -2.41 20.00 2.90
N SER A 58 -1.83 20.65 1.89
CA SER A 58 -1.60 22.10 1.93
C SER A 58 -2.87 22.94 1.81
N SER A 59 -3.96 22.35 1.32
CA SER A 59 -5.28 22.98 1.22
C SER A 59 -6.15 22.75 2.45
N ILE A 60 -5.74 21.87 3.38
CA ILE A 60 -6.51 21.56 4.59
C ILE A 60 -6.20 22.58 5.69
N PRO A 61 -7.22 23.19 6.33
CA PRO A 61 -7.03 24.08 7.47
C PRO A 61 -6.25 23.41 8.60
N LYS A 62 -5.30 24.14 9.22
CA LYS A 62 -4.41 23.59 10.28
C LYS A 62 -5.17 22.93 11.44
N ASN A 63 -6.33 23.48 11.81
CA ASN A 63 -7.19 22.98 12.87
C ASN A 63 -8.02 21.74 12.49
N ARG A 64 -8.02 21.33 11.21
CA ARG A 64 -8.79 20.18 10.70
C ARG A 64 -7.91 19.22 9.88
N ILE A 65 -6.58 19.24 10.09
CA ILE A 65 -5.62 18.39 9.36
C ILE A 65 -5.97 16.91 9.49
N ALA A 66 -6.27 16.43 10.69
CA ALA A 66 -6.59 15.02 10.92
C ALA A 66 -7.85 14.57 10.15
N GLU A 67 -8.89 15.41 10.15
CA GLU A 67 -10.13 15.17 9.42
C GLU A 67 -9.90 15.17 7.90
N GLY A 68 -9.17 16.15 7.39
CA GLY A 68 -8.83 16.22 5.97
C GLY A 68 -7.98 15.04 5.49
N ILE A 69 -7.01 14.60 6.29
CA ILE A 69 -6.22 13.37 6.01
C ILE A 69 -7.13 12.14 6.01
N SER A 70 -8.12 12.08 6.91
CA SER A 70 -9.10 10.99 6.93
C SER A 70 -9.89 10.90 5.62
N TYR A 71 -10.37 12.04 5.09
CA TYR A 71 -11.05 12.09 3.79
C TYR A 71 -10.16 11.62 2.64
N LEU A 72 -8.87 11.98 2.63
CA LEU A 72 -7.92 11.46 1.65
C LEU A 72 -7.74 9.94 1.76
N GLY A 73 -7.69 9.43 2.99
CA GLY A 73 -7.66 7.99 3.26
C GLY A 73 -8.90 7.27 2.73
N ILE A 74 -10.10 7.85 2.86
CA ILE A 74 -11.34 7.30 2.32
C ILE A 74 -11.28 7.24 0.79
N ALA A 75 -10.80 8.29 0.12
CA ALA A 75 -10.65 8.31 -1.34
C ALA A 75 -9.73 7.18 -1.84
N MET A 76 -8.60 6.94 -1.15
CA MET A 76 -7.70 5.82 -1.46
C MET A 76 -8.36 4.45 -1.26
N LEU A 77 -9.17 4.29 -0.20
CA LEU A 77 -9.92 3.06 0.05
C LEU A 77 -10.95 2.78 -1.05
N ILE A 78 -11.66 3.81 -1.52
CA ILE A 78 -12.62 3.68 -2.62
C ILE A 78 -11.90 3.24 -3.90
N GLY A 79 -10.76 3.87 -4.23
CA GLY A 79 -9.98 3.50 -5.41
C GLY A 79 -9.49 2.05 -5.37
N THR A 80 -8.98 1.59 -4.22
CA THR A 80 -8.52 0.19 -4.04
C THR A 80 -9.66 -0.82 -3.97
N MET A 81 -10.86 -0.40 -3.55
CA MET A 81 -12.08 -1.21 -3.55
C MET A 81 -12.62 -1.41 -4.97
N ILE A 82 -12.77 -0.33 -5.73
CA ILE A 82 -13.42 -0.37 -7.06
C ILE A 82 -12.46 -0.82 -8.15
N GLY A 83 -11.18 -0.41 -8.06
CA GLY A 83 -10.19 -0.59 -9.12
C GLY A 83 -10.00 -2.04 -9.57
N PRO A 84 -9.64 -2.98 -8.66
CA PRO A 84 -9.42 -4.38 -9.03
C PRO A 84 -10.67 -5.06 -9.58
N GLN A 85 -11.84 -4.79 -9.01
CA GLN A 85 -13.10 -5.38 -9.48
C GLN A 85 -13.44 -4.87 -10.88
N PHE A 86 -13.42 -3.55 -11.09
CA PHE A 86 -13.72 -2.96 -12.38
C PHE A 86 -12.69 -3.35 -13.44
N GLY A 87 -11.41 -3.37 -13.08
CA GLY A 87 -10.33 -3.81 -13.96
C GLY A 87 -10.44 -5.28 -14.35
N ALA A 88 -10.76 -6.17 -13.41
CA ALA A 88 -10.98 -7.59 -13.70
C ALA A 88 -12.19 -7.82 -14.60
N SER A 89 -13.30 -7.10 -14.38
CA SER A 89 -14.48 -7.17 -15.25
C SER A 89 -14.17 -6.72 -16.68
N ILE A 90 -13.45 -5.60 -16.85
CA ILE A 90 -13.01 -5.12 -18.17
C ILE A 90 -12.09 -6.15 -18.84
N ALA A 91 -11.11 -6.67 -18.10
CA ALA A 91 -10.17 -7.67 -18.60
C ALA A 91 -10.90 -8.90 -19.18
N THR A 92 -11.95 -9.34 -18.48
CA THR A 92 -12.71 -10.54 -18.81
C THR A 92 -13.64 -10.32 -20.01
N LEU A 93 -14.31 -9.16 -20.07
CA LEU A 93 -15.33 -8.88 -21.10
C LEU A 93 -14.74 -8.30 -22.39
N TYR A 94 -13.70 -7.47 -22.27
CA TYR A 94 -13.17 -6.65 -23.37
C TYR A 94 -11.66 -6.82 -23.60
N GLY A 95 -11.00 -7.67 -22.81
CA GLY A 95 -9.56 -7.93 -22.91
C GLY A 95 -8.69 -6.95 -22.10
N ILE A 96 -7.42 -7.33 -21.91
CA ILE A 96 -6.46 -6.58 -21.09
C ILE A 96 -6.13 -5.21 -21.68
N GLU A 97 -6.09 -5.09 -23.02
CA GLU A 97 -5.76 -3.83 -23.69
C GLU A 97 -6.72 -2.69 -23.30
N GLN A 98 -8.01 -3.00 -23.13
CA GLN A 98 -9.03 -2.00 -22.77
C GLN A 98 -8.89 -1.47 -21.35
N ILE A 99 -8.21 -2.19 -20.46
CA ILE A 99 -7.87 -1.70 -19.12
C ILE A 99 -6.98 -0.46 -19.23
N PHE A 100 -6.02 -0.47 -20.17
CA PHE A 100 -5.13 0.66 -20.39
C PHE A 100 -5.86 1.86 -20.99
N THR A 101 -6.76 1.64 -21.95
CA THR A 101 -7.60 2.70 -22.52
C THR A 101 -8.46 3.38 -21.45
N VAL A 102 -9.17 2.61 -20.64
CA VAL A 102 -9.99 3.14 -19.54
C VAL A 102 -9.14 3.86 -18.50
N SER A 103 -7.97 3.32 -18.15
CA SER A 103 -7.03 3.96 -17.23
C SER A 103 -6.50 5.29 -17.78
N ALA A 104 -6.24 5.38 -19.09
CA ALA A 104 -5.83 6.61 -19.75
C ALA A 104 -6.92 7.67 -19.67
N ILE A 105 -8.18 7.30 -19.96
CA ILE A 105 -9.34 8.21 -19.86
C ILE A 105 -9.50 8.74 -18.43
N LEU A 106 -9.40 7.87 -17.42
CA LEU A 106 -9.46 8.30 -16.01
C LEU A 106 -8.33 9.27 -15.66
N CYS A 107 -7.10 9.01 -16.14
CA CYS A 107 -5.98 9.92 -15.94
C CYS A 107 -6.18 11.28 -16.65
N ILE A 108 -6.80 11.29 -17.83
CA ILE A 108 -7.17 12.52 -18.56
C ILE A 108 -8.23 13.31 -17.77
N ILE A 109 -9.24 12.64 -17.21
CA ILE A 109 -10.23 13.29 -16.34
C ILE A 109 -9.53 13.90 -15.12
N CYS A 110 -8.59 13.20 -14.49
CA CYS A 110 -7.78 13.76 -13.41
C CYS A 110 -6.99 14.99 -13.87
N LEU A 111 -6.36 14.96 -15.05
CA LEU A 111 -5.65 16.12 -15.61
C LEU A 111 -6.56 17.33 -15.80
N ALA A 112 -7.77 17.12 -16.33
CA ALA A 112 -8.76 18.18 -16.49
C ALA A 112 -9.14 18.79 -15.13
N ILE A 113 -9.42 17.96 -14.12
CA ILE A 113 -9.71 18.42 -12.76
C ILE A 113 -8.52 19.23 -12.19
N ILE A 114 -7.29 18.73 -12.35
CA ILE A 114 -6.06 19.43 -11.92
C ILE A 114 -5.91 20.78 -12.62
N TRP A 115 -6.22 20.84 -13.91
CA TRP A 115 -6.15 22.08 -14.68
C TRP A 115 -7.04 23.17 -14.09
N PHE A 116 -8.29 22.84 -13.78
CA PHE A 116 -9.28 23.79 -13.23
C PHE A 116 -9.13 24.05 -11.73
N LEU A 117 -8.39 23.22 -11.00
CA LEU A 117 -8.17 23.39 -9.56
C LEU A 117 -7.47 24.72 -9.24
N PRO A 118 -8.06 25.59 -8.39
CA PRO A 118 -7.40 26.82 -7.99
C PRO A 118 -6.16 26.49 -7.14
N TYR A 119 -5.02 27.11 -7.48
CA TYR A 119 -3.78 26.94 -6.74
C TYR A 119 -3.10 28.27 -6.51
N LYS A 120 -3.07 28.72 -5.25
CA LYS A 120 -2.23 29.83 -4.82
C LYS A 120 -0.89 29.26 -4.40
N TYR A 121 0.11 29.41 -5.27
CA TYR A 121 1.48 29.07 -4.93
C TYR A 121 2.00 30.05 -3.87
N VAL A 122 2.11 29.58 -2.63
CA VAL A 122 2.83 30.30 -1.59
C VAL A 122 4.27 29.81 -1.64
N SER A 123 5.20 30.66 -2.10
CA SER A 123 6.62 30.32 -2.04
C SER A 123 7.03 30.21 -0.58
N VAL A 124 7.39 29.01 -0.14
CA VAL A 124 8.00 28.86 1.19
C VAL A 124 9.36 29.56 1.12
N SER A 125 9.53 30.61 1.91
CA SER A 125 10.77 31.37 2.00
C SER A 125 11.94 30.44 2.34
N LYS A 126 13.12 30.77 1.80
CA LYS A 126 14.42 30.07 1.91
C LYS A 126 14.47 29.08 3.08
N ILE A 127 14.26 27.79 2.81
CA ILE A 127 14.62 26.71 3.73
C ILE A 127 16.11 26.92 4.06
N SER A 128 16.41 27.11 5.35
CA SER A 128 17.77 27.28 5.85
C SER A 128 18.69 26.22 5.24
N LYS A 129 19.89 26.62 4.82
CA LYS A 129 20.94 25.69 4.38
C LYS A 129 21.33 24.82 5.58
N ARG A 130 20.57 23.75 5.87
CA ARG A 130 21.07 22.66 6.72
C ARG A 130 22.20 22.00 5.94
N ASN A 131 23.42 22.30 6.36
CA ASN A 131 24.62 21.70 5.81
C ASN A 131 24.74 20.27 6.37
N ARG A 132 24.77 19.32 5.44
CA ARG A 132 24.85 17.85 5.60
C ARG A 132 23.53 17.16 5.96
N ILE A 133 23.00 16.48 4.95
CA ILE A 133 21.95 15.46 5.07
C ILE A 133 22.62 14.19 5.61
N ASN A 134 22.18 13.69 6.77
CA ASN A 134 22.62 12.42 7.31
C ASN A 134 21.58 11.32 7.02
N PHE A 135 22.01 10.06 6.93
CA PHE A 135 21.09 8.93 6.70
C PHE A 135 20.03 8.80 7.82
N SER A 136 20.37 9.21 9.04
CA SER A 136 19.48 9.28 10.21
C SER A 136 18.32 10.28 10.07
N ASP A 137 18.41 11.20 9.10
CA ASP A 137 17.36 12.17 8.77
C ASP A 137 16.26 11.53 7.90
N PHE A 138 16.51 10.35 7.34
CA PHE A 138 15.60 9.63 6.45
C PHE A 138 15.21 8.25 6.99
N PHE A 139 16.10 7.60 7.74
CA PHE A 139 15.93 6.25 8.25
C PHE A 139 16.40 6.12 9.71
N ALA A 140 15.52 5.63 10.58
CA ALA A 140 15.86 5.35 11.98
C ALA A 140 16.14 3.86 12.20
N LYS A 141 17.42 3.51 12.44
CA LYS A 141 17.87 2.13 12.63
C LYS A 141 17.23 1.48 13.87
N GLU A 142 16.85 2.28 14.86
CA GLU A 142 16.18 1.86 16.09
C GLU A 142 14.75 1.33 15.85
N LEU A 143 14.21 1.56 14.65
CA LEU A 143 12.90 1.06 14.21
C LEU A 143 13.00 -0.18 13.31
N LEU A 144 14.19 -0.78 13.14
CA LEU A 144 14.40 -1.88 12.19
C LEU A 144 13.44 -3.06 12.39
N ILE A 145 13.13 -3.43 13.64
CA ILE A 145 12.13 -4.46 13.93
C ILE A 145 10.75 -4.11 13.38
N TYR A 146 10.34 -2.84 13.50
CA TYR A 146 9.07 -2.35 12.97
C TYR A 146 9.06 -2.30 11.44
N VAL A 147 10.19 -2.01 10.81
CA VAL A 147 10.37 -2.08 9.34
C VAL A 147 10.16 -3.50 8.84
N VAL A 148 10.73 -4.51 9.54
CA VAL A 148 10.54 -5.91 9.18
C VAL A 148 9.08 -6.33 9.33
N LEU A 149 8.44 -6.01 10.46
CA LEU A 149 7.06 -6.42 10.74
C LEU A 149 6.05 -5.76 9.79
N ILE A 150 6.18 -4.46 9.54
CA ILE A 150 5.32 -3.76 8.58
C ILE A 150 5.57 -4.25 7.15
N GLY A 151 6.82 -4.60 6.83
CA GLY A 151 7.21 -5.23 5.58
C GLY A 151 6.54 -6.60 5.39
N LEU A 152 6.48 -7.45 6.41
CA LEU A 152 5.76 -8.73 6.35
C LEU A 152 4.27 -8.56 6.08
N PHE A 153 3.62 -7.53 6.65
CA PHE A 153 2.23 -7.23 6.32
C PHE A 153 2.04 -6.80 4.86
N SER A 154 2.91 -5.92 4.36
CA SER A 154 2.89 -5.47 2.96
C SER A 154 3.33 -6.55 1.97
N PHE A 155 4.15 -7.49 2.39
CA PHE A 155 4.54 -8.64 1.58
C PHE A 155 3.33 -9.44 1.10
N GLY A 156 2.38 -9.73 2.00
CA GLY A 156 1.12 -10.38 1.64
C GLY A 156 0.23 -9.50 0.77
N ASN A 157 0.27 -8.18 0.96
CA ASN A 157 -0.46 -7.26 0.09
C ASN A 157 0.07 -7.34 -1.36
N GLY A 158 1.39 -7.36 -1.55
CA GLY A 158 2.01 -7.56 -2.85
C GLY A 158 1.62 -8.90 -3.48
N ILE A 159 1.77 -10.00 -2.74
CA ILE A 159 1.37 -11.34 -3.18
C ILE A 159 -0.07 -11.38 -3.68
N ILE A 160 -1.00 -10.92 -2.84
CA ILE A 160 -2.44 -11.02 -3.12
C ILE A 160 -2.82 -10.12 -4.30
N SER A 161 -2.27 -8.90 -4.35
CA SER A 161 -2.54 -7.96 -5.45
C SER A 161 -2.12 -8.53 -6.81
N TYR A 162 -1.05 -9.33 -6.84
CA TYR A 162 -0.54 -9.91 -8.09
C TYR A 162 -1.19 -11.26 -8.44
N TYR A 163 -1.38 -12.15 -7.46
CA TYR A 163 -1.72 -13.56 -7.73
C TYR A 163 -3.16 -13.95 -7.46
N LEU A 164 -3.96 -13.14 -6.74
CA LEU A 164 -5.29 -13.57 -6.31
C LEU A 164 -6.22 -13.91 -7.49
N VAL A 165 -6.26 -13.08 -8.54
CA VAL A 165 -7.12 -13.33 -9.69
C VAL A 165 -6.72 -14.61 -10.42
N ASN A 166 -5.42 -14.81 -10.64
CA ASN A 166 -4.91 -16.04 -11.26
C ASN A 166 -5.18 -17.28 -10.40
N PHE A 167 -5.06 -17.18 -9.08
CA PHE A 167 -5.44 -18.24 -8.15
C PHE A 167 -6.92 -18.62 -8.30
N GLY A 168 -7.81 -17.62 -8.38
CA GLY A 168 -9.24 -17.85 -8.62
C GLY A 168 -9.50 -18.53 -9.96
N ASN A 169 -8.87 -18.06 -11.04
CA ASN A 169 -9.00 -18.65 -12.36
C ASN A 169 -8.58 -20.13 -12.39
N VAL A 170 -7.44 -20.47 -11.78
CA VAL A 170 -6.95 -21.86 -11.71
C VAL A 170 -7.86 -22.76 -10.85
N ARG A 171 -8.52 -22.20 -9.83
CA ARG A 171 -9.45 -22.94 -8.95
C ARG A 171 -10.91 -22.89 -9.43
N GLY A 172 -11.21 -22.20 -10.53
CA GLY A 172 -12.58 -22.01 -11.02
C GLY A 172 -13.47 -21.17 -10.09
N ILE A 173 -12.86 -20.27 -9.28
CA ILE A 173 -13.59 -19.39 -8.37
C ILE A 173 -13.88 -18.06 -9.07
N GLU A 174 -15.12 -17.90 -9.50
CA GLU A 174 -15.61 -16.65 -10.09
C GLU A 174 -15.68 -15.51 -9.05
N ASN A 175 -15.64 -14.27 -9.55
CA ASN A 175 -15.79 -13.04 -8.75
C ASN A 175 -14.78 -12.89 -7.60
N ILE A 176 -13.60 -13.52 -7.71
CA ILE A 176 -12.59 -13.51 -6.65
C ILE A 176 -12.07 -12.11 -6.30
N ALA A 177 -12.16 -11.15 -7.23
CA ALA A 177 -11.79 -9.76 -7.01
C ALA A 177 -12.67 -9.04 -5.95
N LEU A 178 -13.85 -9.59 -5.59
CA LEU A 178 -14.65 -9.14 -4.44
C LEU A 178 -13.88 -9.22 -3.11
N PHE A 179 -12.81 -10.02 -3.05
CA PHE A 179 -11.86 -10.02 -1.95
C PHE A 179 -11.37 -8.60 -1.62
N PHE A 180 -10.99 -7.80 -2.63
CA PHE A 180 -10.45 -6.45 -2.40
C PHE A 180 -11.51 -5.53 -1.81
N THR A 181 -12.77 -5.66 -2.25
CA THR A 181 -13.91 -4.93 -1.71
C THR A 181 -14.17 -5.29 -0.25
N VAL A 182 -14.29 -6.58 0.07
CA VAL A 182 -14.51 -7.04 1.44
C VAL A 182 -13.34 -6.67 2.34
N ASN A 183 -12.10 -6.79 1.86
CA ASN A 183 -10.90 -6.36 2.57
C ASN A 183 -10.95 -4.85 2.90
N SER A 184 -11.31 -3.99 1.94
CA SER A 184 -11.36 -2.54 2.15
C SER A 184 -12.45 -2.13 3.14
N ILE A 185 -13.64 -2.75 3.05
CA ILE A 185 -14.75 -2.50 4.00
C ILE A 185 -14.35 -2.98 5.39
N ALA A 186 -13.84 -4.20 5.53
CA ALA A 186 -13.39 -4.74 6.80
C ALA A 186 -12.27 -3.87 7.42
N MET A 187 -11.32 -3.40 6.60
CA MET A 187 -10.24 -2.53 7.08
C MET A 187 -10.77 -1.17 7.57
N LEU A 188 -11.81 -0.62 6.92
CA LEU A 188 -12.46 0.60 7.38
C LEU A 188 -13.16 0.41 8.73
N VAL A 189 -13.86 -0.72 8.91
CA VAL A 189 -14.55 -1.07 10.15
C VAL A 189 -13.58 -1.29 11.31
N MET A 190 -12.38 -1.82 11.04
CA MET A 190 -11.40 -2.14 12.08
C MET A 190 -10.64 -0.92 12.64
N LYS A 191 -10.53 0.18 11.87
CA LYS A 191 -9.80 1.40 12.26
C LYS A 191 -10.12 1.97 13.67
N PRO A 192 -11.38 2.14 14.09
CA PRO A 192 -11.69 2.75 15.40
C PRO A 192 -11.25 1.92 16.61
N PHE A 193 -11.01 0.61 16.45
CA PHE A 193 -10.71 -0.29 17.57
C PHE A 193 -9.24 -0.26 18.01
N VAL A 194 -8.34 0.21 17.15
CA VAL A 194 -6.88 0.09 17.36
C VAL A 194 -6.34 1.14 18.33
N GLY A 195 -6.70 2.41 18.13
CA GLY A 195 -6.08 3.53 18.85
C GLY A 195 -6.29 3.46 20.37
N LYS A 196 -7.55 3.34 20.81
CA LYS A 196 -7.87 3.26 22.25
C LYS A 196 -7.25 2.04 22.93
N LEU A 197 -7.20 0.90 22.23
CA LEU A 197 -6.63 -0.33 22.76
C LEU A 197 -5.11 -0.25 22.89
N GLN A 198 -4.45 0.37 21.91
CA GLN A 198 -3.00 0.56 21.92
C GLN A 198 -2.55 1.46 23.05
N ASP A 199 -3.22 2.59 23.24
CA ASP A 199 -2.85 3.56 24.27
C ASP A 199 -3.00 2.97 25.67
N ALA A 200 -4.01 2.11 25.89
CA ALA A 200 -4.29 1.51 27.18
C ALA A 200 -3.39 0.30 27.51
N LYS A 201 -3.05 -0.54 26.52
CA LYS A 201 -2.43 -1.86 26.75
C LYS A 201 -1.13 -2.10 25.98
N GLY A 202 -0.65 -1.09 25.25
CA GLY A 202 0.57 -1.12 24.46
C GLY A 202 0.44 -1.88 23.14
N ILE A 203 1.48 -1.78 22.29
CA ILE A 203 1.49 -2.39 20.95
C ILE A 203 1.37 -3.93 20.96
N LYS A 204 1.89 -4.59 22.00
CA LYS A 204 1.99 -6.07 22.06
C LYS A 204 0.62 -6.74 21.93
N ILE A 205 -0.41 -6.21 22.59
CA ILE A 205 -1.75 -6.80 22.57
C ILE A 205 -2.42 -6.71 21.20
N ILE A 206 -1.95 -5.82 20.33
CA ILE A 206 -2.45 -5.67 18.97
C ILE A 206 -1.62 -6.55 18.01
N LEU A 207 -0.30 -6.52 18.17
CA LEU A 207 0.60 -7.15 17.22
C LEU A 207 0.51 -8.68 17.25
N TYR A 208 0.41 -9.29 18.44
CA TYR A 208 0.30 -10.74 18.55
C TYR A 208 -0.98 -11.28 17.87
N PRO A 209 -2.19 -10.77 18.18
CA PRO A 209 -3.39 -11.20 17.47
C PRO A 209 -3.37 -10.83 15.99
N ALA A 210 -2.84 -9.66 15.61
CA ALA A 210 -2.84 -9.21 14.22
C ALA A 210 -2.09 -10.17 13.28
N PHE A 211 -0.88 -10.60 13.68
CA PHE A 211 -0.11 -11.58 12.90
C PHE A 211 -0.78 -12.96 12.90
N ALA A 212 -1.30 -13.42 14.04
CA ALA A 212 -1.98 -14.72 14.13
C ALA A 212 -3.25 -14.77 13.25
N ILE A 213 -4.08 -13.74 13.31
CA ILE A 213 -5.31 -13.63 12.51
C ILE A 213 -4.98 -13.55 11.03
N TYR A 214 -3.96 -12.79 10.62
CA TYR A 214 -3.56 -12.74 9.22
C TYR A 214 -2.99 -14.09 8.76
N ALA A 215 -2.13 -14.74 9.56
CA ALA A 215 -1.60 -16.08 9.24
C ALA A 215 -2.74 -17.09 9.03
N LEU A 216 -3.76 -17.06 9.90
CA LEU A 216 -4.97 -17.87 9.75
C LEU A 216 -5.75 -17.53 8.48
N GLY A 217 -5.90 -16.23 8.16
CA GLY A 217 -6.50 -15.79 6.90
C GLY A 217 -5.79 -16.37 5.68
N MET A 218 -4.46 -16.42 5.69
CA MET A 218 -3.67 -17.00 4.59
C MET A 218 -3.80 -18.51 4.50
N ILE A 219 -3.93 -19.22 5.63
CA ILE A 219 -4.21 -20.66 5.64
C ILE A 219 -5.59 -20.94 5.04
N ILE A 220 -6.60 -20.14 5.40
CA ILE A 220 -7.95 -20.24 4.83
C ILE A 220 -7.90 -19.98 3.32
N LEU A 221 -7.17 -18.94 2.88
CA LEU A 221 -7.02 -18.61 1.46
C LEU A 221 -6.31 -19.73 0.68
N ALA A 222 -5.24 -20.31 1.23
CA ALA A 222 -4.49 -21.39 0.60
C ALA A 222 -5.38 -22.59 0.24
N ASN A 223 -6.34 -22.89 1.12
CA ASN A 223 -7.28 -24.00 1.01
C ASN A 223 -8.64 -23.61 0.40
N ALA A 224 -8.81 -22.37 -0.02
CA ALA A 224 -10.10 -21.89 -0.49
C ALA A 224 -10.50 -22.56 -1.82
N ARG A 225 -11.68 -23.19 -1.81
CA ARG A 225 -12.31 -23.81 -2.99
C ARG A 225 -13.63 -23.13 -3.38
N SER A 226 -14.01 -22.07 -2.67
CA SER A 226 -15.23 -21.32 -2.90
C SER A 226 -14.99 -19.83 -2.61
N LEU A 227 -15.79 -18.98 -3.25
CA LEU A 227 -15.74 -17.53 -3.04
C LEU A 227 -15.93 -17.18 -1.56
N PHE A 228 -16.82 -17.88 -0.86
CA PHE A 228 -17.08 -17.67 0.57
C PHE A 228 -15.81 -17.75 1.43
N LEU A 229 -14.99 -18.80 1.25
CA LEU A 229 -13.73 -18.95 1.98
C LEU A 229 -12.72 -17.85 1.62
N VAL A 230 -12.70 -17.43 0.36
CA VAL A 230 -11.88 -16.30 -0.08
C VAL A 230 -12.32 -15.01 0.63
N LEU A 231 -13.61 -14.73 0.73
CA LEU A 231 -14.10 -13.52 1.42
C LEU A 231 -13.82 -13.55 2.92
N ILE A 232 -13.92 -14.72 3.57
CA ILE A 232 -13.50 -14.89 4.97
C ILE A 232 -12.01 -14.53 5.11
N SER A 233 -11.15 -15.05 4.24
CA SER A 233 -9.72 -14.72 4.29
C SER A 233 -9.43 -13.22 4.12
N ALA A 234 -10.26 -12.51 3.33
CA ALA A 234 -10.18 -11.06 3.15
C ALA A 234 -10.43 -10.30 4.47
N VAL A 235 -11.43 -10.74 5.25
CA VAL A 235 -11.73 -10.16 6.56
C VAL A 235 -10.58 -10.40 7.53
N PHE A 236 -10.03 -11.62 7.58
CA PHE A 236 -8.91 -11.96 8.47
C PHE A 236 -7.65 -11.18 8.11
N LYS A 237 -7.33 -11.05 6.81
CA LYS A 237 -6.26 -10.16 6.34
C LYS A 237 -6.50 -8.72 6.79
N ALA A 238 -7.70 -8.19 6.59
CA ALA A 238 -8.04 -6.82 6.95
C ALA A 238 -7.93 -6.56 8.46
N MET A 239 -8.34 -7.51 9.29
CA MET A 239 -8.19 -7.44 10.75
C MET A 239 -6.72 -7.45 11.17
N GLY A 240 -5.90 -8.30 10.57
CA GLY A 240 -4.47 -8.35 10.86
C GLY A 240 -3.72 -7.11 10.37
N GLN A 241 -3.74 -6.87 9.07
CA GLN A 241 -3.03 -5.75 8.43
C GLN A 241 -3.59 -4.39 8.89
N GLY A 242 -4.91 -4.25 8.97
CA GLY A 242 -5.60 -3.01 9.31
C GLY A 242 -5.37 -2.56 10.75
N ASN A 243 -5.03 -3.49 11.65
CA ASN A 243 -4.70 -3.16 13.05
C ASN A 243 -3.20 -3.07 13.27
N GLY A 244 -2.42 -4.02 12.73
CA GLY A 244 -0.98 -4.09 12.96
C GLY A 244 -0.21 -2.92 12.33
N THR A 245 -0.55 -2.53 11.11
CA THR A 245 0.15 -1.46 10.37
C THR A 245 0.06 -0.10 11.06
N PRO A 246 -1.13 0.45 11.38
CA PRO A 246 -1.21 1.73 12.08
C PRO A 246 -0.64 1.64 13.49
N ALA A 247 -0.74 0.48 14.16
CA ALA A 247 -0.17 0.34 15.49
C ALA A 247 1.36 0.43 15.50
N ILE A 248 2.02 -0.20 14.53
CA ILE A 248 3.46 -0.07 14.32
C ILE A 248 3.85 1.39 14.05
N GLN A 249 3.10 2.10 13.19
CA GLN A 249 3.38 3.50 12.87
C GLN A 249 3.24 4.40 14.11
N ALA A 250 2.18 4.22 14.91
CA ALA A 250 1.98 4.97 16.14
C ALA A 250 3.10 4.72 17.17
N GLU A 251 3.52 3.45 17.33
CA GLU A 251 4.60 3.09 18.24
C GLU A 251 5.96 3.63 17.76
N ALA A 252 6.21 3.63 16.45
CA ALA A 252 7.41 4.22 15.87
C ALA A 252 7.50 5.73 16.15
N VAL A 253 6.39 6.45 16.03
CA VAL A 253 6.30 7.87 16.37
C VAL A 253 6.51 8.10 17.86
N LYS A 254 5.89 7.26 18.72
CA LYS A 254 6.08 7.33 20.17
C LYS A 254 7.55 7.13 20.57
N LYS A 255 8.25 6.19 19.91
CA LYS A 255 9.65 5.86 20.20
C LYS A 255 10.63 6.94 19.76
N LEU A 256 10.37 7.65 18.66
CA LEU A 256 11.25 8.72 18.17
C LEU A 256 10.85 10.13 18.64
N GLY A 257 9.66 10.30 19.20
CA GLY A 257 9.11 11.58 19.60
C GLY A 257 8.48 12.37 18.45
N LEU A 258 7.63 13.34 18.79
CA LEU A 258 6.86 14.14 17.83
C LEU A 258 7.76 14.95 16.87
N GLU A 259 8.95 15.36 17.33
CA GLU A 259 9.92 16.12 16.52
C GLU A 259 10.47 15.32 15.33
N ARG A 260 10.51 13.98 15.45
CA ARG A 260 11.00 13.06 14.41
C ARG A 260 9.89 12.21 13.80
N ASN A 261 8.62 12.63 13.94
CA ASN A 261 7.46 11.93 13.36
C ASN A 261 7.63 11.66 11.85
N GLY A 262 8.12 12.64 11.09
CA GLY A 262 8.38 12.47 9.66
C GLY A 262 9.36 11.32 9.35
N VAL A 263 10.42 11.17 10.16
CA VAL A 263 11.41 10.09 10.02
C VAL A 263 10.81 8.74 10.44
N ALA A 264 9.99 8.71 11.49
CA ALA A 264 9.31 7.50 11.93
C ALA A 264 8.41 6.94 10.83
N ILE A 265 7.55 7.80 10.27
CA ILE A 265 6.61 7.42 9.21
C ILE A 265 7.36 7.04 7.93
N SER A 266 8.36 7.81 7.49
CA SER A 266 9.14 7.46 6.29
C SER A 266 9.87 6.13 6.45
N THR A 267 10.43 5.86 7.62
CA THR A 267 11.10 4.58 7.93
C THR A 267 10.12 3.41 7.84
N CYS A 268 8.90 3.55 8.35
CA CYS A 268 7.86 2.53 8.23
C CYS A 268 7.40 2.34 6.77
N LEU A 269 7.24 3.41 6.00
CA LEU A 269 6.87 3.34 4.58
C LEU A 269 7.92 2.58 3.76
N ILE A 270 9.21 2.78 4.03
CA ILE A 270 10.29 2.00 3.39
C ILE A 270 10.07 0.49 3.58
N GLY A 271 9.72 0.06 4.80
CA GLY A 271 9.41 -1.35 5.07
C GLY A 271 8.23 -1.86 4.25
N GLN A 272 7.18 -1.04 4.12
CA GLN A 272 6.00 -1.39 3.31
C GLN A 272 6.33 -1.53 1.82
N ASP A 273 7.11 -0.60 1.27
CA ASP A 273 7.50 -0.62 -0.13
C ASP A 273 8.37 -1.84 -0.44
N ILE A 274 9.34 -2.16 0.43
CA ILE A 274 10.15 -3.38 0.33
C ILE A 274 9.26 -4.62 0.35
N GLY A 275 8.31 -4.70 1.28
CA GLY A 275 7.36 -5.82 1.36
C GLY A 275 6.56 -5.99 0.07
N ASN A 276 5.91 -4.92 -0.39
CA ASN A 276 5.10 -4.94 -1.61
C ASN A 276 5.92 -5.29 -2.87
N ALA A 277 7.20 -4.91 -2.92
CA ALA A 277 8.07 -5.19 -4.06
C ALA A 277 8.60 -6.63 -4.06
N ILE A 278 9.02 -7.15 -2.91
CA ILE A 278 9.63 -8.49 -2.79
C ILE A 278 8.55 -9.59 -2.80
N GLY A 279 7.36 -9.32 -2.24
CA GLY A 279 6.26 -10.30 -2.13
C GLY A 279 5.92 -11.00 -3.45
N PRO A 280 5.60 -10.26 -4.54
CA PRO A 280 5.34 -10.85 -5.84
C PRO A 280 6.51 -11.67 -6.38
N ILE A 281 7.75 -11.20 -6.24
CA ILE A 281 8.95 -11.92 -6.73
C ILE A 281 9.08 -13.28 -6.02
N PHE A 282 8.93 -13.28 -4.69
CA PHE A 282 8.89 -14.51 -3.91
C PHE A 282 7.77 -15.43 -4.38
N ALA A 283 6.55 -14.91 -4.51
CA ALA A 283 5.42 -15.72 -4.96
C ALA A 283 5.60 -16.25 -6.39
N SER A 284 6.23 -15.49 -7.30
CA SER A 284 6.57 -15.94 -8.66
C SER A 284 7.47 -17.16 -8.63
N TYR A 285 8.53 -17.12 -7.83
CA TYR A 285 9.45 -18.24 -7.71
C TYR A 285 8.74 -19.48 -7.13
N ILE A 286 8.00 -19.31 -6.02
CA ILE A 286 7.32 -20.44 -5.37
C ILE A 286 6.25 -21.06 -6.28
N VAL A 287 5.41 -20.24 -6.94
CA VAL A 287 4.36 -20.73 -7.84
C VAL A 287 4.96 -21.43 -9.06
N ALA A 288 6.11 -20.97 -9.57
CA ALA A 288 6.81 -21.62 -10.68
C ALA A 288 7.33 -23.02 -10.32
N CYS A 289 7.78 -23.22 -9.08
CA CYS A 289 8.32 -24.51 -8.62
C CYS A 289 7.26 -25.43 -8.00
N THR A 290 6.15 -24.87 -7.50
CA THR A 290 5.15 -25.60 -6.71
C THR A 290 3.73 -25.23 -7.15
N ASN A 291 2.97 -24.54 -6.30
CA ASN A 291 1.60 -24.11 -6.55
C ASN A 291 1.21 -22.93 -5.63
N TYR A 292 0.04 -22.35 -5.87
CA TYR A 292 -0.49 -21.23 -5.08
C TYR A 292 -0.74 -21.56 -3.61
N GLU A 293 -1.15 -22.79 -3.31
CA GLU A 293 -1.45 -23.24 -1.95
C GLU A 293 -0.18 -23.21 -1.08
N THR A 294 0.90 -23.79 -1.59
CA THR A 294 2.23 -23.77 -0.96
C THR A 294 2.72 -22.34 -0.77
N MET A 295 2.50 -21.46 -1.76
CA MET A 295 2.87 -20.06 -1.68
C MET A 295 2.17 -19.32 -0.52
N PHE A 296 0.85 -19.49 -0.37
CA PHE A 296 0.10 -18.88 0.73
C PHE A 296 0.44 -19.51 2.10
N LEU A 297 0.69 -20.82 2.16
CA LEU A 297 1.11 -21.50 3.39
C LEU A 297 2.50 -21.06 3.85
N LEU A 298 3.48 -20.93 2.93
CA LEU A 298 4.80 -20.40 3.25
C LEU A 298 4.72 -18.96 3.73
N TYR A 299 3.88 -18.13 3.11
CA TYR A 299 3.66 -16.77 3.60
C TYR A 299 3.03 -16.75 5.00
N SER A 300 2.07 -17.64 5.29
CA SER A 300 1.52 -17.80 6.64
C SER A 300 2.61 -18.18 7.65
N ALA A 301 3.51 -19.11 7.30
CA ALA A 301 4.64 -19.47 8.13
C ALA A 301 5.57 -18.27 8.38
N MET A 302 5.84 -17.42 7.38
CA MET A 302 6.63 -16.19 7.55
C MET A 302 5.99 -15.21 8.55
N LEU A 303 4.66 -15.08 8.55
CA LEU A 303 3.93 -14.28 9.55
C LEU A 303 4.12 -14.86 10.96
N VAL A 304 4.05 -16.19 11.10
CA VAL A 304 4.31 -16.87 12.38
C VAL A 304 5.75 -16.67 12.84
N PHE A 305 6.74 -16.81 11.96
CA PHE A 305 8.13 -16.53 12.32
C PHE A 305 8.38 -15.06 12.68
N GLY A 306 7.68 -14.13 12.02
CA GLY A 306 7.71 -12.70 12.37
C GLY A 306 7.24 -12.45 13.80
N ILE A 307 6.16 -13.10 14.23
CA ILE A 307 5.63 -12.97 15.60
C ILE A 307 6.58 -13.54 16.65
N ILE A 308 7.23 -14.68 16.34
CA ILE A 308 8.20 -15.35 17.22
C ILE A 308 9.45 -14.48 17.34
N GLY A 309 9.95 -13.94 16.24
CA GLY A 309 11.08 -13.01 16.22
C GLY A 309 10.80 -11.77 17.07
N TYR A 310 9.59 -11.20 16.97
CA TYR A 310 9.17 -10.07 17.81
C TYR A 310 9.10 -10.43 19.30
N TYR A 311 8.64 -11.63 19.63
CA TYR A 311 8.62 -12.13 21.01
C TYR A 311 10.03 -12.17 21.63
N PHE A 312 11.00 -12.76 20.93
CA PHE A 312 12.39 -12.82 21.41
C PHE A 312 13.06 -11.45 21.48
N TYR A 313 12.80 -10.57 20.50
CA TYR A 313 13.29 -9.19 20.53
C TYR A 313 12.78 -8.45 21.78
N ASN A 314 11.50 -8.57 22.09
CA ASN A 314 10.91 -7.95 23.28
C ASN A 314 11.48 -8.51 24.58
N LYS A 315 11.80 -9.81 24.64
CA LYS A 315 12.37 -10.43 25.84
C LYS A 315 13.81 -9.97 26.12
N LYS A 316 14.59 -9.65 25.08
CA LYS A 316 15.96 -9.10 25.22
C LYS A 316 16.01 -7.62 25.61
N ALA A 317 14.90 -6.90 25.46
CA ALA A 317 14.82 -5.46 25.73
C ALA A 317 14.49 -5.12 27.20
N TYR A 318 14.22 -6.14 28.03
CA TYR A 318 14.10 -6.07 29.48
C TYR A 318 15.23 -6.90 30.10
#